data_AF-A0A930DH26-F1
#
_entry.id   AF-A0A930DH26-F1
#
_cell.length_a   1.000
_cell.length_b   1.000
_cell.length_c   1.000
_cell.angle_alpha   90.00
_cell.angle_beta   90.00
_cell.angle_gamma   90.00
#
_symmetry.space_group_name_H-M   'P 1'
#
loop_
_entity.id
_entity.type
_entity.pdbx_description
1 polymer ?
#
loop_
_entity_poly.entity_id
_entity_poly.type
_entity_poly.pdbx_seq_one_letter_code
_entity_poly.pdbx_strand_id
1 'polypeptide(L)'
;MPYDKPFKTFDEQLEILKDRGLRINDLEFAKIVLQDISYYTVVNGYKNSLILNRNSDNFIPGTSFEMLYTLHIININFSSVLLKYISCVENSVKCKLAYLVAKNYGVYTDYNDLKNINPSDYLYRDNYINNRFRNNTLESIKKDICGHQAGLSVKHYKSKNHIPPWIVTTAISLGETIHWYKILKPALKDELLDYFNSLSGLNPLDKREFFIKSLDLCKEYRNTIAHGNKVFSETFKIELPKRQLQAISHDFMDGINIVHSSGRKGNAAIIFT
;
A
#
# COMPACT_ATOMS: atom_id res chain seq x y z
N MET A 1 37.07 -11.57 -14.34
CA MET A 1 35.96 -12.27 -15.03
C MET A 1 35.11 -11.24 -15.73
N PRO A 2 34.57 -11.51 -16.93
CA PRO A 2 33.60 -10.62 -17.57
C PRO A 2 32.33 -10.53 -16.71
N TYR A 3 31.63 -9.39 -16.76
CA TYR A 3 30.36 -9.20 -16.07
C TYR A 3 29.23 -9.94 -16.79
N ASP A 4 28.33 -10.58 -16.05
CA ASP A 4 27.16 -11.29 -16.61
C ASP A 4 26.13 -10.34 -17.27
N LYS A 5 26.16 -9.05 -16.91
CA LYS A 5 25.29 -8.00 -17.45
C LYS A 5 26.12 -6.76 -17.82
N PRO A 6 26.88 -6.82 -18.93
CA PRO A 6 27.69 -5.69 -19.37
C PRO A 6 26.81 -4.53 -19.86
N PHE A 7 27.39 -3.34 -19.94
CA PHE A 7 26.71 -2.18 -20.53
C PHE A 7 26.26 -2.48 -21.96
N LYS A 8 25.07 -2.00 -22.30
CA LYS A 8 24.49 -2.06 -23.64
C LYS A 8 23.84 -0.74 -23.98
N THR A 9 24.13 -0.20 -25.17
CA THR A 9 23.45 0.98 -25.71
C THR A 9 21.97 0.67 -25.96
N PHE A 10 21.13 1.71 -26.11
CA PHE A 10 19.71 1.50 -26.43
C PHE A 10 19.51 0.71 -27.74
N ASP A 11 20.34 0.97 -28.74
CA ASP A 11 20.30 0.25 -30.02
C ASP A 11 20.68 -1.22 -29.82
N GLU A 12 21.74 -1.52 -29.06
CA GLU A 12 22.10 -2.90 -28.73
C GLU A 12 21.01 -3.61 -27.91
N GLN A 13 20.32 -2.91 -27.00
CA GLN A 13 19.21 -3.45 -26.24
C GLN A 13 18.04 -3.85 -27.15
N LEU A 14 17.73 -3.05 -28.18
CA LEU A 14 16.67 -3.35 -29.14
C LEU A 14 17.03 -4.56 -30.02
N GLU A 15 18.28 -4.68 -30.46
CA GLU A 15 18.74 -5.86 -31.20
C GLU A 15 18.63 -7.14 -30.37
N ILE A 16 19.01 -7.11 -29.09
CA ILE A 16 18.81 -8.24 -28.16
C ILE A 16 17.33 -8.65 -28.06
N LEU A 17 16.39 -7.69 -28.13
CA LEU A 17 14.97 -7.99 -28.09
C LEU A 17 14.49 -8.65 -29.39
N LYS A 18 14.97 -8.20 -30.55
CA LYS A 18 14.68 -8.82 -31.85
C LYS A 18 15.22 -10.25 -31.90
N ASP A 19 16.45 -10.47 -31.44
CA ASP A 19 17.07 -11.80 -31.36
C ASP A 19 16.27 -12.78 -30.49
N ARG A 20 15.60 -12.26 -29.45
CA ARG A 20 14.68 -13.03 -28.58
C ARG A 20 13.28 -13.23 -29.16
N GLY A 21 13.05 -12.81 -30.40
CA GLY A 21 11.77 -12.97 -31.11
C GLY A 21 10.72 -11.90 -30.77
N LEU A 22 11.11 -10.77 -30.17
CA LEU A 22 10.19 -9.65 -29.93
C LEU A 22 10.02 -8.84 -31.22
N ARG A 23 8.78 -8.68 -31.67
CA ARG A 23 8.45 -7.80 -32.78
C ARG A 23 8.52 -6.33 -32.34
N ILE A 24 9.22 -5.48 -33.07
CA ILE A 24 9.24 -4.03 -32.84
C ILE A 24 8.62 -3.38 -34.08
N ASN A 25 7.45 -2.77 -33.94
CA ASN A 25 6.77 -2.14 -35.08
C ASN A 25 7.30 -0.73 -35.32
N ASP A 26 7.60 -0.01 -34.25
CA ASP A 26 8.18 1.33 -34.29
C ASP A 26 9.47 1.38 -33.46
N LEU A 27 10.59 1.46 -34.17
CA LEU A 27 11.95 1.37 -33.60
C LEU A 27 12.33 2.67 -32.87
N GLU A 28 11.92 3.82 -33.40
CA GLU A 28 12.13 5.12 -32.77
C GLU A 28 11.31 5.23 -31.48
N PHE A 29 10.04 4.83 -31.52
CA PHE A 29 9.20 4.76 -30.32
C PHE A 29 9.81 3.85 -29.24
N ALA A 30 10.24 2.63 -29.62
CA ALA A 30 10.84 1.71 -28.67
C ALA A 30 12.11 2.26 -28.03
N LYS A 31 12.92 3.00 -28.81
CA LYS A 31 14.12 3.68 -28.32
C LYS A 31 13.79 4.79 -27.32
N ILE A 32 12.79 5.62 -27.60
CA ILE A 32 12.30 6.67 -26.68
C ILE A 32 11.82 6.02 -25.37
N VAL A 33 11.03 4.97 -25.45
CA VAL A 33 10.55 4.25 -24.25
C VAL A 33 11.70 3.73 -23.39
N LEU A 34 12.77 3.18 -23.99
CA LEU A 34 13.94 2.70 -23.24
C LEU A 34 14.79 3.83 -22.63
N GLN A 35 14.71 5.05 -23.17
CA GLN A 35 15.35 6.24 -22.59
C GLN A 35 14.61 6.71 -21.33
N ASP A 36 13.28 6.67 -21.35
CA ASP A 36 12.44 7.16 -20.25
C ASP A 36 12.18 6.09 -19.17
N ILE A 37 12.13 4.81 -19.57
CA ILE A 37 11.77 3.70 -18.69
C ILE A 37 12.81 2.61 -18.83
N SER A 38 13.39 2.20 -17.69
CA SER A 38 14.47 1.21 -17.70
C SER A 38 14.08 -0.09 -18.43
N TYR A 39 15.02 -0.67 -19.17
CA TYR A 39 14.87 -1.98 -19.83
C TYR A 39 14.33 -3.04 -18.86
N TYR A 40 14.80 -3.02 -17.61
CA TYR A 40 14.33 -3.95 -16.60
C TYR A 40 12.83 -3.80 -16.33
N THR A 41 12.34 -2.56 -16.22
CA THR A 41 10.93 -2.27 -15.92
C THR A 41 9.99 -2.65 -17.07
N VAL A 42 10.34 -2.31 -18.32
CA VAL A 42 9.47 -2.59 -19.49
C VAL A 42 9.60 -4.03 -19.96
N VAL A 43 10.81 -4.56 -20.02
CA VAL A 43 11.06 -5.89 -20.59
C VAL A 43 10.97 -6.95 -19.51
N ASN A 44 11.91 -6.98 -18.56
CA ASN A 44 11.91 -8.02 -17.50
C ASN A 44 10.68 -7.92 -16.60
N GLY A 45 10.07 -6.74 -16.56
CA GLY A 45 8.80 -6.51 -15.90
C GLY A 45 7.68 -7.39 -16.44
N TYR A 46 7.49 -7.46 -17.75
CA TYR A 46 6.33 -8.11 -18.34
C TYR A 46 6.67 -9.39 -19.10
N LYS A 47 7.95 -9.66 -19.32
CA LYS A 47 8.48 -10.86 -19.98
C LYS A 47 7.90 -12.16 -19.42
N ASN A 48 7.82 -12.32 -18.10
CA ASN A 48 7.35 -13.56 -17.49
C ASN A 48 5.89 -13.94 -17.85
N SER A 49 5.08 -12.97 -18.27
CA SER A 49 3.71 -13.19 -18.75
C SER A 49 3.63 -13.51 -20.24
N LEU A 50 4.73 -13.34 -20.99
CA LEU A 50 4.79 -13.33 -22.46
C LEU A 50 5.94 -14.18 -23.04
N ILE A 51 6.54 -15.07 -22.24
CA ILE A 51 7.57 -16.03 -22.68
C ILE A 51 6.98 -17.41 -22.91
N LEU A 52 7.54 -18.12 -23.90
CA LEU A 52 7.10 -19.47 -24.32
C LEU A 52 7.23 -20.50 -23.19
N ASN A 53 8.33 -20.45 -22.44
CA ASN A 53 8.63 -21.34 -21.34
C ASN A 53 9.34 -20.57 -20.23
N ARG A 54 9.11 -20.92 -18.96
CA ARG A 54 9.75 -20.26 -17.80
C ARG A 54 11.29 -20.31 -17.80
N ASN A 55 11.86 -21.24 -18.57
CA ASN A 55 13.30 -21.43 -18.73
C ASN A 55 13.86 -20.85 -20.04
N SER A 56 13.02 -20.17 -20.84
CA SER A 56 13.42 -19.58 -22.12
C SER A 56 13.41 -18.06 -22.03
N ASP A 57 14.39 -17.45 -22.68
CA ASP A 57 14.44 -16.01 -22.86
C ASP A 57 13.62 -15.50 -24.07
N ASN A 58 13.04 -16.42 -24.84
CA ASN A 58 12.32 -16.13 -26.08
C ASN A 58 10.84 -15.79 -25.82
N PHE A 59 10.38 -14.74 -26.51
CA PHE A 59 8.99 -14.29 -26.45
C PHE A 59 8.05 -15.22 -27.25
N ILE A 60 6.78 -15.24 -26.87
CA ILE A 60 5.73 -15.93 -27.63
C ILE A 60 5.63 -15.29 -29.04
N PRO A 61 5.58 -16.09 -30.12
CA PRO A 61 5.44 -15.57 -31.48
C PRO A 61 4.28 -14.58 -31.60
N GLY A 62 4.55 -13.43 -32.21
CA GLY A 62 3.58 -12.34 -32.34
C GLY A 62 3.58 -11.32 -31.19
N THR A 63 4.35 -11.57 -30.12
CA THR A 63 4.54 -10.57 -29.04
C THR A 63 5.29 -9.37 -29.60
N SER A 64 4.75 -8.16 -29.38
CA SER A 64 5.41 -6.93 -29.78
C SER A 64 5.90 -6.10 -28.59
N PHE A 65 6.87 -5.21 -28.84
CA PHE A 65 7.35 -4.26 -27.84
C PHE A 65 6.22 -3.35 -27.35
N GLU A 66 5.32 -2.93 -28.24
CA GLU A 66 4.17 -2.11 -27.90
C GLU A 66 3.20 -2.84 -26.96
N MET A 67 3.13 -4.18 -27.01
CA MET A 67 2.37 -4.96 -26.02
C MET A 67 3.00 -4.88 -24.62
N LEU A 68 4.33 -4.97 -24.52
CA LEU A 68 5.04 -4.79 -23.24
C LEU A 68 4.81 -3.40 -22.68
N TYR A 69 4.91 -2.37 -23.53
CA TYR A 69 4.62 -1.00 -23.15
C TYR A 69 3.16 -0.81 -22.73
N THR A 70 2.22 -1.41 -23.46
CA THR A 70 0.78 -1.36 -23.12
C THR A 70 0.51 -1.96 -21.73
N LEU A 71 1.12 -3.11 -21.41
CA LEU A 71 1.03 -3.71 -20.07
C LEU A 71 1.61 -2.80 -19.00
N HIS A 72 2.70 -2.09 -19.31
CA HIS A 72 3.29 -1.10 -18.43
C HIS A 72 2.33 0.05 -18.13
N ILE A 73 1.70 0.62 -19.15
CA ILE A 73 0.71 1.70 -19.01
C ILE A 73 -0.53 1.22 -18.24
N ILE A 74 -1.04 0.02 -18.51
CA ILE A 74 -2.16 -0.57 -17.74
C ILE A 74 -1.78 -0.67 -16.26
N ASN A 75 -0.58 -1.14 -15.93
CA ASN A 75 -0.12 -1.22 -14.54
C ASN A 75 -0.04 0.16 -13.88
N ILE A 76 0.46 1.19 -14.58
CA ILE A 76 0.49 2.57 -14.06
C ILE A 76 -0.93 3.08 -13.78
N ASN A 77 -1.84 2.94 -14.75
CA ASN A 77 -3.21 3.42 -14.63
C ASN A 77 -3.94 2.72 -13.47
N PHE A 78 -3.80 1.40 -13.36
CA PHE A 78 -4.37 0.63 -12.27
C PHE A 78 -3.79 1.04 -10.91
N SER A 79 -2.47 1.19 -10.84
CA SER A 79 -1.76 1.66 -9.64
C SER A 79 -2.24 3.04 -9.19
N SER A 80 -2.47 3.96 -10.13
CA SER A 80 -2.99 5.30 -9.85
C SER A 80 -4.39 5.24 -9.23
N VAL A 81 -5.28 4.41 -9.79
CA VAL A 81 -6.63 4.19 -9.25
C VAL A 81 -6.57 3.60 -7.85
N LEU A 82 -5.75 2.56 -7.63
CA LEU A 82 -5.58 1.96 -6.31
C LEU A 82 -5.05 2.96 -5.28
N LEU A 83 -4.01 3.71 -5.64
CA LEU A 83 -3.39 4.69 -4.74
C LEU A 83 -4.39 5.78 -4.31
N LYS A 84 -5.24 6.24 -5.25
CA LYS A 84 -6.34 7.16 -4.95
C LYS A 84 -7.25 6.60 -3.84
N TYR A 85 -7.74 5.38 -4.00
CA TYR A 85 -8.65 4.77 -3.02
C TYR A 85 -7.97 4.41 -1.69
N ILE A 86 -6.72 3.95 -1.72
CA ILE A 86 -5.93 3.73 -0.49
C ILE A 86 -5.78 5.04 0.28
N SER A 87 -5.55 6.16 -0.41
CA SER A 87 -5.45 7.49 0.22
C SER A 87 -6.78 7.91 0.87
N CYS A 88 -7.92 7.61 0.24
CA CYS A 88 -9.24 7.84 0.84
C CYS A 88 -9.44 7.01 2.12
N VAL A 89 -9.05 5.73 2.10
CA VAL A 89 -9.10 4.85 3.28
C VAL A 89 -8.21 5.39 4.40
N GLU A 90 -6.96 5.74 4.09
CA GLU A 90 -6.02 6.30 5.06
C GLU A 90 -6.57 7.57 5.73
N ASN A 91 -7.09 8.52 4.95
CA ASN A 91 -7.68 9.75 5.47
C ASN A 91 -8.90 9.47 6.37
N SER A 92 -9.77 8.53 5.96
CA SER A 92 -10.93 8.11 6.74
C SER A 92 -10.53 7.51 8.09
N VAL A 93 -9.51 6.64 8.11
CA VAL A 93 -9.00 6.00 9.34
C VAL A 93 -8.34 7.04 10.24
N LYS A 94 -7.46 7.88 9.69
CA LYS A 94 -6.78 8.96 10.43
C LYS A 94 -7.78 9.92 11.08
N CYS A 95 -8.82 10.33 10.35
CA CYS A 95 -9.84 11.22 10.86
C CYS A 95 -10.59 10.60 12.06
N LYS A 96 -11.07 9.36 11.92
CA LYS A 96 -11.78 8.64 12.99
C LYS A 96 -10.88 8.37 14.21
N LEU A 97 -9.63 8.00 13.96
CA LEU A 97 -8.63 7.77 15.01
C LEU A 97 -8.34 9.06 15.80
N ALA A 98 -8.07 10.16 15.11
CA ALA A 98 -7.83 11.46 15.73
C ALA A 98 -9.03 11.93 16.55
N TYR A 99 -10.24 11.76 16.02
CA TYR A 99 -11.47 12.08 16.73
C TYR A 99 -11.59 11.31 18.04
N LEU A 100 -11.40 9.98 18.02
CA LEU A 100 -11.52 9.14 19.21
C LEU A 100 -10.43 9.42 20.25
N VAL A 101 -9.19 9.61 19.81
CA VAL A 101 -8.11 10.01 20.71
C VAL A 101 -8.43 11.36 21.36
N ALA A 102 -8.89 12.35 20.58
CA ALA A 102 -9.22 13.66 21.11
C ALA A 102 -10.38 13.61 22.12
N LYS A 103 -11.44 12.87 21.77
CA LYS A 103 -12.64 12.68 22.60
C LYS A 103 -12.31 12.05 23.96
N ASN A 104 -11.41 11.05 23.98
CA ASN A 104 -11.18 10.25 25.18
C ASN A 104 -9.95 10.70 25.98
N TYR A 105 -8.93 11.26 25.33
CA TYR A 105 -7.63 11.56 25.94
C TYR A 105 -7.22 13.04 25.83
N GLY A 106 -8.03 13.88 25.15
CA GLY A 106 -7.78 15.30 25.00
C GLY A 106 -6.90 15.68 23.81
N VAL A 107 -6.50 16.95 23.76
CA VAL A 107 -5.86 17.57 22.57
C VAL A 107 -4.42 18.00 22.79
N TYR A 108 -3.90 17.88 24.02
CA TYR A 108 -2.55 18.30 24.35
C TYR A 108 -1.53 17.18 24.12
N THR A 109 -0.37 17.52 23.55
CA THR A 109 0.78 16.64 23.50
C THR A 109 2.08 17.42 23.67
N ASP A 110 3.05 16.85 24.38
CA ASP A 110 4.42 17.35 24.44
C ASP A 110 5.32 16.44 23.60
N TYR A 111 5.65 16.89 22.39
CA TYR A 111 6.47 16.11 21.48
C TYR A 111 7.94 15.92 21.95
N ASN A 112 8.39 16.64 22.99
CA ASN A 112 9.72 16.45 23.59
C ASN A 112 9.74 15.34 24.66
N ASP A 113 8.60 15.00 25.25
CA ASP A 113 8.48 13.88 26.19
C ASP A 113 8.42 12.53 25.45
N LEU A 114 9.59 12.05 25.01
CA LEU A 114 9.70 10.74 24.33
C LEU A 114 9.40 9.54 25.25
N LYS A 115 9.38 9.73 26.58
CA LYS A 115 9.04 8.66 27.54
C LYS A 115 7.53 8.49 27.71
N ASN A 116 6.74 9.46 27.25
CA ASN A 116 5.28 9.44 27.25
C ASN A 116 4.69 9.21 28.65
N ILE A 117 5.17 9.99 29.63
CA ILE A 117 4.84 9.83 31.05
C ILE A 117 3.90 10.91 31.59
N ASN A 118 3.65 11.99 30.85
CA ASN A 118 2.74 13.05 31.28
C ASN A 118 1.26 12.61 31.14
N PRO A 119 0.47 12.51 32.23
CA PRO A 119 -0.93 12.08 32.16
C PRO A 119 -1.87 13.02 31.39
N SER A 120 -1.51 14.30 31.23
CA SER A 120 -2.28 15.28 30.48
C SER A 120 -2.06 15.19 28.96
N ASP A 121 -1.10 14.37 28.51
CA ASP A 121 -0.79 14.15 27.10
C ASP A 121 -1.68 13.04 26.54
N TYR A 122 -2.34 13.25 25.40
CA TYR A 122 -3.12 12.17 24.78
C TYR A 122 -2.24 11.01 24.27
N LEU A 123 -0.93 11.23 24.11
CA LEU A 123 0.08 10.20 23.85
C LEU A 123 0.65 9.58 25.14
N TYR A 124 0.07 9.86 26.31
CA TYR A 124 0.44 9.20 27.57
C TYR A 124 0.34 7.68 27.46
N ARG A 125 1.40 6.98 27.82
CA ARG A 125 1.51 5.53 27.60
C ARG A 125 0.40 4.72 28.26
N ASP A 126 -0.15 5.13 29.41
CA ASP A 126 -1.18 4.34 30.11
C ASP A 126 -2.62 4.56 29.57
N ASN A 127 -2.77 5.48 28.61
CA ASN A 127 -3.96 5.54 27.76
C ASN A 127 -4.01 4.37 26.74
N TYR A 128 -2.91 3.66 26.52
CA TYR A 128 -2.76 2.61 25.51
C TYR A 128 -2.51 1.23 26.13
N ILE A 129 -2.74 0.16 25.37
CA ILE A 129 -2.47 -1.20 25.86
C ILE A 129 -0.98 -1.41 26.09
N ASN A 130 -0.63 -1.99 27.24
CA ASN A 130 0.75 -2.30 27.56
C ASN A 130 1.24 -3.50 26.72
N ASN A 131 1.84 -3.21 25.56
CA ASN A 131 2.45 -4.22 24.70
C ASN A 131 3.87 -3.79 24.31
N ARG A 132 4.64 -4.74 23.76
CA ARG A 132 6.05 -4.54 23.37
C ARG A 132 6.29 -3.43 22.33
N PHE A 133 5.25 -3.00 21.60
CA PHE A 133 5.35 -1.99 20.54
C PHE A 133 4.91 -0.60 21.01
N ARG A 134 4.15 -0.51 22.11
CA ARG A 134 3.52 0.73 22.62
C ARG A 134 4.51 1.90 22.67
N ASN A 135 5.61 1.72 23.38
CA ASN A 135 6.54 2.82 23.62
C ASN A 135 7.19 3.27 22.31
N ASN A 136 7.61 2.32 21.46
CA ASN A 136 8.21 2.62 20.16
C ASN A 136 7.23 3.35 19.24
N THR A 137 5.95 2.96 19.22
CA THR A 137 4.92 3.62 18.41
C THR A 137 4.69 5.06 18.87
N LEU A 138 4.53 5.30 20.17
CA LEU A 138 4.31 6.65 20.71
C LEU A 138 5.54 7.55 20.50
N GLU A 139 6.73 7.01 20.68
CA GLU A 139 7.98 7.70 20.36
C GLU A 139 8.10 8.02 18.86
N SER A 140 7.74 7.08 17.98
CA SER A 140 7.76 7.29 16.53
C SER A 140 6.81 8.43 16.12
N ILE A 141 5.59 8.44 16.66
CA ILE A 141 4.62 9.52 16.41
C ILE A 141 5.20 10.88 16.84
N LYS A 142 5.84 10.97 18.02
CA LYS A 142 6.47 12.22 18.48
C LYS A 142 7.64 12.64 17.59
N LYS A 143 8.43 11.69 17.10
CA LYS A 143 9.50 11.95 16.11
C LYS A 143 8.93 12.48 14.79
N ASP A 144 7.81 11.96 14.31
CA ASP A 144 7.15 12.45 13.09
C ASP A 144 6.65 13.89 13.24
N ILE A 145 6.20 14.28 14.44
CA ILE A 145 5.87 15.70 14.75
C ILE A 145 7.12 16.58 14.65
N CYS A 146 8.26 16.08 15.13
CA CYS A 146 9.55 16.80 15.15
C CYS A 146 10.27 16.84 13.80
N GLY A 147 10.07 15.83 12.97
CA GLY A 147 10.86 15.59 11.77
C GLY A 147 10.82 16.73 10.75
N HIS A 148 11.86 16.82 9.92
CA HIS A 148 11.93 17.80 8.83
C HIS A 148 10.79 17.64 7.81
N GLN A 149 10.29 16.40 7.68
CA GLN A 149 9.15 16.03 6.86
C GLN A 149 7.79 16.37 7.49
N ALA A 150 7.77 16.92 8.71
CA ALA A 150 6.53 17.37 9.33
C ALA A 150 5.84 18.41 8.42
N GLY A 151 4.57 18.15 8.10
CA GLY A 151 3.78 18.98 7.20
C GLY A 151 3.63 20.43 7.70
N LEU A 152 3.24 21.32 6.79
CA LEU A 152 3.03 22.75 7.08
C LEU A 152 2.06 22.96 8.26
N SER A 153 1.02 22.13 8.38
CA SER A 153 0.06 22.17 9.49
C SER A 153 0.75 21.94 10.84
N VAL A 154 1.64 20.96 10.95
CA VAL A 154 2.36 20.69 12.21
C VAL A 154 3.28 21.87 12.56
N LYS A 155 4.02 22.39 11.56
CA LYS A 155 4.89 23.57 11.76
C LYS A 155 4.11 24.79 12.25
N HIS A 156 2.90 25.01 11.71
CA HIS A 156 2.02 26.08 12.17
C HIS A 156 1.54 25.87 13.62
N TYR A 157 1.18 24.65 14.01
CA TYR A 157 0.68 24.37 15.36
C TYR A 157 1.77 24.30 16.43
N LYS A 158 3.05 24.13 16.04
CA LYS A 158 4.19 24.24 16.99
C LYS A 158 4.32 25.63 17.62
N SER A 159 3.87 26.69 16.96
CA SER A 159 3.84 28.05 17.53
C SER A 159 2.53 28.37 18.27
N LYS A 160 1.60 27.40 18.35
CA LYS A 160 0.36 27.51 19.11
C LYS A 160 0.53 26.88 20.50
N ASN A 161 -0.51 26.94 21.31
CA ASN A 161 -0.49 26.42 22.68
C ASN A 161 -0.55 24.88 22.78
N HIS A 162 -0.95 24.17 21.73
CA HIS A 162 -0.96 22.70 21.68
C HIS A 162 -1.00 22.18 20.24
N ILE A 163 -0.74 20.87 20.05
CA ILE A 163 -0.86 20.16 18.77
C ILE A 163 -1.92 19.06 18.91
N PRO A 164 -3.13 19.24 18.35
CA PRO A 164 -4.20 18.25 18.43
C PRO A 164 -3.92 16.94 17.64
N PRO A 165 -4.63 15.84 17.96
CA PRO A 165 -4.52 14.57 17.23
C PRO A 165 -4.74 14.68 15.71
N TRP A 166 -5.70 15.51 15.26
CA TRP A 166 -5.97 15.67 13.83
C TRP A 166 -4.82 16.36 13.09
N ILE A 167 -4.05 17.21 13.78
CA ILE A 167 -2.82 17.79 13.21
C ILE A 167 -1.73 16.73 13.16
N VAL A 168 -1.55 15.92 14.22
CA VAL A 168 -0.56 14.83 14.23
C VAL A 168 -0.82 13.81 13.12
N THR A 169 -2.08 13.48 12.82
CA THR A 169 -2.39 12.54 11.74
C THR A 169 -1.94 13.01 10.34
N THR A 170 -1.70 14.32 10.16
CA THR A 170 -1.12 14.86 8.91
C THR A 170 0.38 14.59 8.78
N ALA A 171 1.07 14.28 9.89
CA ALA A 171 2.51 14.03 9.93
C ALA A 171 2.85 12.55 9.75
N ILE A 172 2.03 11.67 10.32
CA ILE A 172 2.33 10.24 10.40
C ILE A 172 1.95 9.50 9.10
N SER A 173 2.64 8.40 8.79
CA SER A 173 2.31 7.55 7.65
C SER A 173 1.09 6.64 7.90
N LEU A 174 0.60 5.94 6.86
CA LEU A 174 -0.38 4.85 7.03
C LEU A 174 0.16 3.75 7.96
N GLY A 175 1.45 3.42 7.85
CA GLY A 175 2.10 2.43 8.71
C GLY A 175 2.04 2.83 10.18
N GLU A 176 2.38 4.08 10.49
CA GLU A 176 2.30 4.63 11.85
C GLU A 176 0.86 4.72 12.35
N THR A 177 -0.09 5.06 11.47
CA THR A 177 -1.52 5.02 11.79
C THR A 177 -1.98 3.62 12.19
N ILE A 178 -1.53 2.58 11.47
CA ILE A 178 -1.81 1.17 11.80
C ILE A 178 -1.20 0.80 13.15
N HIS A 179 0.04 1.23 13.42
CA HIS A 179 0.69 0.98 14.72
C HIS A 179 -0.06 1.68 15.86
N TRP A 180 -0.48 2.92 15.67
CA TRP A 180 -1.26 3.67 16.65
C TRP A 180 -2.60 2.99 16.95
N TYR A 181 -3.31 2.53 15.91
CA TYR A 181 -4.51 1.72 16.11
C TYR A 181 -4.20 0.44 16.92
N LYS A 182 -3.12 -0.29 16.59
CA LYS A 182 -2.78 -1.57 17.23
C LYS A 182 -2.58 -1.44 18.74
N ILE A 183 -2.17 -0.27 19.23
CA ILE A 183 -1.95 0.01 20.67
C ILE A 183 -3.17 0.61 21.38
N LEU A 184 -4.29 0.87 20.69
CA LEU A 184 -5.53 1.30 21.35
C LEU A 184 -6.10 0.24 22.31
N LYS A 185 -6.79 0.71 23.34
CA LYS A 185 -7.61 -0.14 24.23
C LYS A 185 -8.73 -0.82 23.43
N PRO A 186 -9.13 -2.06 23.80
CA PRO A 186 -10.18 -2.80 23.08
C PRO A 186 -11.47 -2.01 22.84
N ALA A 187 -11.96 -1.30 23.86
CA ALA A 187 -13.18 -0.48 23.75
C ALA A 187 -13.08 0.61 22.66
N LEU A 188 -11.96 1.33 22.59
CA LEU A 188 -11.74 2.35 21.55
C LEU A 188 -11.59 1.73 20.16
N LYS A 189 -11.04 0.50 20.06
CA LYS A 189 -10.97 -0.22 18.79
C LYS A 189 -12.37 -0.56 18.28
N ASP A 190 -13.26 -1.00 19.16
CA ASP A 190 -14.64 -1.33 18.79
C ASP A 190 -15.40 -0.08 18.38
N GLU A 191 -15.31 0.99 19.17
CA GLU A 191 -15.92 2.29 18.85
C GLU A 191 -15.43 2.83 17.49
N LEU A 192 -14.14 2.69 17.18
CA LEU A 192 -13.60 3.07 15.86
C LEU A 192 -14.22 2.27 14.72
N LEU A 193 -14.40 0.97 14.93
CA LEU A 193 -14.91 0.05 13.91
C LEU A 193 -16.42 0.22 13.70
N ASP A 194 -17.16 0.71 14.69
CA ASP A 194 -18.59 0.98 14.56
C ASP A 194 -18.90 2.16 13.63
N TYR A 195 -17.93 3.03 13.35
CA TYR A 195 -18.05 4.04 12.28
C TYR A 195 -17.93 3.46 10.87
N PHE A 196 -17.65 2.16 10.71
CA PHE A 196 -17.58 1.47 9.42
C PHE A 196 -18.81 0.57 9.25
N ASN A 197 -19.88 1.14 8.70
CA ASN A 197 -21.15 0.43 8.49
C ASN A 197 -21.00 -0.90 7.73
N SER A 198 -20.03 -0.99 6.81
CA SER A 198 -19.73 -2.21 6.05
C SER A 198 -19.27 -3.39 6.94
N LEU A 199 -18.82 -3.13 8.17
CA LEU A 199 -18.38 -4.16 9.11
C LEU A 199 -19.47 -4.55 10.12
N SER A 200 -20.63 -3.89 10.09
CA SER A 200 -21.69 -4.03 11.11
C SER A 200 -22.18 -5.49 11.31
N GLY A 201 -22.19 -6.30 10.25
CA GLY A 201 -22.59 -7.72 10.30
C GLY A 201 -21.57 -8.68 10.91
N LEU A 202 -20.38 -8.20 11.30
CA LEU A 202 -19.33 -9.03 11.91
C LEU A 202 -19.30 -8.88 13.43
N ASN A 203 -18.93 -9.95 14.14
CA ASN A 203 -18.64 -9.85 15.57
C ASN A 203 -17.35 -9.03 15.82
N PRO A 204 -17.14 -8.49 17.03
CA PRO A 204 -16.01 -7.59 17.31
C PRO A 204 -14.63 -8.17 17.00
N LEU A 205 -14.40 -9.46 17.22
CA LEU A 205 -13.11 -10.10 16.93
C LEU A 205 -12.86 -10.17 15.42
N ASP A 206 -13.88 -10.57 14.66
CA ASP A 206 -13.83 -10.63 13.20
C ASP A 206 -13.66 -9.24 12.58
N LYS A 207 -14.36 -8.21 13.09
CA LYS A 207 -14.19 -6.81 12.65
C LYS A 207 -12.73 -6.38 12.80
N ARG A 208 -12.12 -6.63 13.97
CA ARG A 208 -10.73 -6.25 14.28
C ARG A 208 -9.72 -6.98 13.39
N GLU A 209 -9.89 -8.29 13.21
CA GLU A 209 -9.00 -9.09 12.35
C GLU A 209 -9.09 -8.60 10.89
N PHE A 210 -10.30 -8.47 10.36
CA PHE A 210 -10.53 -8.05 8.99
C PHE A 210 -9.98 -6.65 8.73
N PHE A 211 -10.22 -5.70 9.64
CA PHE A 211 -9.75 -4.32 9.52
C PHE A 211 -8.22 -4.25 9.48
N ILE A 212 -7.51 -4.98 10.34
CA ILE A 212 -6.04 -4.97 10.36
C ILE A 212 -5.44 -5.61 9.12
N LYS A 213 -5.97 -6.75 8.69
CA LYS A 213 -5.51 -7.37 7.45
C LYS A 213 -5.78 -6.48 6.23
N SER A 214 -6.92 -5.78 6.21
CA SER A 214 -7.24 -4.83 5.14
C SER A 214 -6.27 -3.65 5.10
N LEU A 215 -5.96 -3.03 6.25
CA LEU A 215 -5.02 -1.92 6.31
C LEU A 215 -3.58 -2.35 6.00
N ASP A 216 -3.14 -3.51 6.50
CA ASP A 216 -1.82 -4.04 6.18
C ASP A 216 -1.71 -4.37 4.67
N LEU A 217 -2.78 -4.86 4.04
CA LEU A 217 -2.85 -5.04 2.58
C LEU A 217 -2.79 -3.71 1.81
N CYS A 218 -3.57 -2.70 2.23
CA CYS A 218 -3.49 -1.36 1.64
C CYS A 218 -2.07 -0.77 1.73
N LYS A 219 -1.37 -0.99 2.85
CA LYS A 219 0.00 -0.57 3.05
C LYS A 219 0.96 -1.30 2.11
N GLU A 220 0.82 -2.61 1.93
CA GLU A 220 1.63 -3.37 0.97
C GLU A 220 1.43 -2.84 -0.46
N TYR A 221 0.18 -2.71 -0.93
CA TYR A 221 -0.10 -2.14 -2.26
C TYR A 221 0.47 -0.73 -2.43
N ARG A 222 0.30 0.16 -1.43
CA ARG A 222 0.84 1.52 -1.48
C ARG A 222 2.36 1.51 -1.63
N ASN A 223 3.05 0.67 -0.86
CA ASN A 223 4.51 0.58 -0.91
C ASN A 223 4.99 -0.01 -2.25
N THR A 224 4.35 -1.06 -2.74
CA THR A 224 4.60 -1.64 -4.07
C THR A 224 4.50 -0.58 -5.16
N ILE A 225 3.42 0.22 -5.15
CA ILE A 225 3.20 1.30 -6.11
C ILE A 225 4.28 2.39 -5.97
N ALA A 226 4.59 2.81 -4.74
CA ALA A 226 5.59 3.86 -4.47
C ALA A 226 7.02 3.46 -4.88
N HIS A 227 7.35 2.16 -4.82
CA HIS A 227 8.63 1.63 -5.28
C HIS A 227 8.67 1.36 -6.80
N GLY A 228 7.57 1.61 -7.53
CA GLY A 228 7.48 1.38 -8.98
C GLY A 228 7.37 -0.09 -9.37
N ASN A 229 7.01 -0.95 -8.41
CA ASN A 229 6.86 -2.38 -8.65
C ASN A 229 5.51 -2.71 -9.31
N LYS A 230 5.41 -3.94 -9.82
CA LYS A 230 4.22 -4.44 -10.53
C LYS A 230 3.15 -4.90 -9.54
N VAL A 231 1.98 -4.29 -9.63
CA VAL A 231 0.84 -4.67 -8.80
C VAL A 231 0.25 -6.01 -9.23
N PHE A 232 0.20 -6.29 -10.54
CA PHE A 232 -0.40 -7.52 -11.10
C PHE A 232 0.42 -8.80 -10.89
N SER A 233 1.70 -8.68 -10.55
CA SER A 233 2.62 -9.83 -10.49
C SER A 233 3.12 -10.12 -9.08
N GLU A 234 2.85 -9.26 -8.11
CA GLU A 234 3.24 -9.47 -6.73
C GLU A 234 2.24 -10.37 -6.02
N THR A 235 2.72 -11.50 -5.52
CA THR A 235 1.98 -12.33 -4.57
C THR A 235 2.11 -11.72 -3.19
N PHE A 236 1.09 -10.99 -2.75
CA PHE A 236 1.01 -10.51 -1.37
C PHE A 236 0.86 -11.69 -0.41
N LYS A 237 1.58 -11.63 0.72
CA LYS A 237 1.50 -12.67 1.75
C LYS A 237 0.25 -12.53 2.61
N ILE A 238 -0.36 -11.34 2.61
CA ILE A 238 -1.55 -11.04 3.40
C ILE A 238 -2.77 -11.60 2.67
N GLU A 239 -3.45 -12.53 3.33
CA GLU A 239 -4.73 -13.06 2.86
C GLU A 239 -5.86 -12.50 3.73
N LEU A 240 -6.86 -11.90 3.06
CA LEU A 240 -8.07 -11.46 3.74
C LEU A 240 -8.87 -12.67 4.25
N PRO A 241 -9.42 -12.61 5.46
CA PRO A 241 -10.20 -13.72 6.01
C PRO A 241 -11.46 -13.99 5.16
N LYS A 242 -11.56 -15.18 4.57
CA LYS A 242 -12.60 -15.53 3.58
C LYS A 242 -14.03 -15.39 4.12
N ARG A 243 -14.27 -15.86 5.35
CA ARG A 243 -15.59 -15.82 5.99
C ARG A 243 -16.07 -14.38 6.14
N GLN A 244 -15.19 -13.51 6.61
CA GLN A 244 -15.46 -12.09 6.82
C GLN A 244 -15.66 -11.38 5.48
N LEU A 245 -14.83 -11.70 4.48
CA LEU A 245 -14.98 -11.17 3.13
C LEU A 245 -16.36 -11.54 2.55
N GLN A 246 -16.77 -12.81 2.61
CA GLN A 246 -18.08 -13.26 2.12
C GLN A 246 -19.24 -12.56 2.82
N ALA A 247 -19.17 -12.37 4.14
CA ALA A 247 -20.21 -11.70 4.90
C ALA A 247 -20.34 -10.21 4.55
N ILE A 248 -19.23 -9.54 4.23
CA ILE A 248 -19.21 -8.13 3.81
C ILE A 248 -19.58 -7.98 2.33
N SER A 249 -19.24 -8.98 1.51
CA SER A 249 -19.34 -8.90 0.05
C SER A 249 -20.67 -9.38 -0.53
N HIS A 250 -21.64 -9.77 0.29
CA HIS A 250 -22.92 -10.32 -0.17
C HIS A 250 -23.64 -9.38 -1.16
N ASP A 251 -23.51 -8.06 -1.01
CA ASP A 251 -24.10 -7.08 -1.94
C ASP A 251 -23.25 -6.80 -3.21
N PHE A 252 -21.99 -7.26 -3.26
CA PHE A 252 -21.03 -6.92 -4.34
C PHE A 252 -20.63 -8.12 -5.21
N MET A 253 -20.84 -9.35 -4.72
CA MET A 253 -20.37 -10.59 -5.36
C MET A 253 -21.48 -11.40 -6.04
N ASP A 254 -22.73 -10.94 -6.00
CA ASP A 254 -23.84 -11.47 -6.81
C ASP A 254 -23.59 -11.14 -8.30
N GLY A 255 -22.68 -11.87 -8.92
CA GLY A 255 -22.27 -11.70 -10.33
C GLY A 255 -20.80 -12.00 -10.62
N ILE A 256 -19.93 -12.07 -9.60
CA ILE A 256 -18.50 -12.37 -9.80
C ILE A 256 -18.26 -13.86 -9.58
N ASN A 257 -18.21 -14.62 -10.67
CA ASN A 257 -17.71 -15.99 -10.65
C ASN A 257 -16.22 -15.98 -10.30
N ILE A 258 -15.88 -16.29 -9.05
CA ILE A 258 -14.49 -16.56 -8.65
C ILE A 258 -14.07 -17.87 -9.30
N VAL A 259 -13.50 -17.80 -10.50
CA VAL A 259 -12.88 -18.95 -11.14
C VAL A 259 -11.63 -19.32 -10.35
N HIS A 260 -11.71 -20.40 -9.59
CA HIS A 260 -10.56 -21.01 -8.93
C HIS A 260 -9.61 -21.57 -10.00
N SER A 261 -8.67 -20.75 -10.49
CA SER A 261 -7.51 -21.30 -11.19
C SER A 261 -6.59 -21.92 -10.15
N SER A 262 -6.67 -23.24 -10.03
CA SER A 262 -5.69 -24.07 -9.34
C SER A 262 -4.30 -23.77 -9.91
N GLY A 263 -3.51 -22.96 -9.19
CA GLY A 263 -2.07 -22.80 -9.48
C GLY A 263 -1.48 -21.40 -9.35
N ARG A 264 -2.26 -20.33 -9.16
CA ARG A 264 -1.70 -18.98 -8.93
C ARG A 264 -2.29 -18.32 -7.69
N LYS A 265 -1.56 -18.41 -6.58
CA LYS A 265 -1.83 -17.63 -5.37
C LYS A 265 -1.71 -16.14 -5.73
N GLY A 266 -2.77 -15.36 -5.53
CA GLY A 266 -2.75 -13.89 -5.64
C GLY A 266 -3.63 -13.25 -6.71
N ASN A 267 -4.12 -13.99 -7.70
CA ASN A 267 -4.95 -13.40 -8.75
C ASN A 267 -6.43 -13.63 -8.46
N ALA A 268 -7.10 -12.63 -7.88
CA ALA A 268 -8.54 -12.50 -8.07
C ALA A 268 -8.75 -12.05 -9.53
N ALA A 269 -9.10 -12.98 -10.40
CA ALA A 269 -9.65 -12.63 -11.71
C ALA A 269 -11.05 -12.06 -11.46
N ILE A 270 -11.17 -10.74 -11.44
CA ILE A 270 -12.47 -10.07 -11.56
C ILE A 270 -12.79 -10.10 -13.06
N ILE A 271 -13.51 -11.13 -13.49
CA ILE A 271 -14.13 -11.13 -14.81
C ILE A 271 -15.40 -10.30 -14.65
N PHE A 272 -15.41 -9.10 -15.22
CA PHE A 272 -16.67 -8.40 -15.50
C PHE A 272 -17.32 -9.14 -16.66
N THR A 273 -18.32 -9.96 -16.38
CA THR A 273 -19.30 -10.41 -17.38
C THR A 273 -20.46 -9.45 -17.39
#